data_AF-A0A7C3AQN4-F1
#
_entry.id   AF-A0A7C3AQN4-F1
#
_cell.length_a   1.000
_cell.length_b   1.000
_cell.length_c   1.000
_cell.angle_alpha   90.00
_cell.angle_beta   90.00
_cell.angle_gamma   90.00
#
_symmetry.space_group_name_H-M   'P 1'
#
loop_
_entity.id
_entity.type
_entity.pdbx_description
1 polymer ?
#
loop_
_entity_poly.entity_id
_entity_poly.type
_entity_poly.pdbx_seq_one_letter_code
_entity_poly.pdbx_strand_id
1 'polypeptide(L)' 'MSEIITQALKEGRKFLLEHEAKALCLEYGIPVTKFKVASSAEEAVKFAEEIGYPVVLKIVSPDVIHKFDVGGVILN' A
#
# COMPACT_ATOMS: atom_id res chain seq x y z
N MET A 1 -21.07 -4.35 -2.06
CA MET A 1 -20.03 -3.41 -1.61
C MET A 1 -18.74 -4.22 -1.45
N SER A 2 -17.59 -3.74 -1.92
CA SER A 2 -16.32 -4.46 -1.73
C SER A 2 -16.02 -4.64 -0.23
N GLU A 3 -15.44 -5.77 0.16
CA GLU A 3 -15.06 -6.07 1.55
C GLU A 3 -14.06 -5.04 2.07
N ILE A 4 -13.15 -4.57 1.20
CA ILE A 4 -12.17 -3.51 1.47
C ILE A 4 -12.85 -2.22 1.94
N ILE A 5 -13.86 -1.77 1.18
CA ILE A 5 -14.62 -0.55 1.51
C ILE A 5 -15.39 -0.75 2.83
N THR A 6 -15.98 -1.92 3.01
CA THR A 6 -16.74 -2.26 4.22
C THR A 6 -15.84 -2.23 5.46
N GLN A 7 -14.62 -2.74 5.36
CA GLN A 7 -13.65 -2.73 6.45
C GLN A 7 -13.20 -1.31 6.80
N ALA A 8 -12.87 -0.49 5.80
CA ALA A 8 -12.51 0.91 6.03
C ALA A 8 -13.62 1.70 6.73
N LEU A 9 -14.88 1.49 6.34
CA LEU A 9 -16.02 2.12 6.99
C LEU A 9 -16.23 1.64 8.44
N LYS A 10 -16.05 0.34 8.71
CA LYS A 10 -16.11 -0.22 10.08
C LYS A 10 -15.04 0.39 10.99
N GLU A 11 -13.87 0.70 10.44
CA GLU A 11 -12.78 1.39 11.14
C GLU A 11 -12.98 2.91 11.23
N GLY A 12 -14.11 3.45 10.74
CA GLY A 12 -14.41 4.89 10.77
C GLY A 12 -13.58 5.72 9.79
N ARG A 13 -12.84 5.08 8.88
CA ARG A 13 -12.02 5.76 7.87
C ARG A 13 -12.88 6.24 6.72
N LYS A 14 -12.53 7.42 6.19
CA LYS A 14 -13.13 8.00 4.97
C LYS A 14 -12.24 7.83 3.73
N PHE A 15 -11.19 7.04 3.86
CA PHE A 15 -10.19 6.81 2.83
C PHE A 15 -9.67 5.37 2.93
N LEU A 16 -9.11 4.89 1.82
CA LEU A 16 -8.39 3.62 1.75
C LEU A 16 -6.89 3.86 1.90
N LEU A 17 -6.20 2.92 2.53
CA LEU A 17 -4.75 2.82 2.46
C LEU A 17 -4.33 2.44 1.04
N GLU A 18 -3.07 2.71 0.68
CA GLU A 18 -2.62 2.53 -0.71
C GLU A 18 -2.74 1.07 -1.18
N HIS A 19 -2.43 0.10 -0.33
CA HIS A 19 -2.53 -1.32 -0.66
C HIS A 19 -3.99 -1.76 -0.84
N GLU A 20 -4.92 -1.23 -0.02
CA GLU A 20 -6.36 -1.44 -0.13
C GLU A 20 -6.91 -0.87 -1.44
N ALA A 21 -6.55 0.37 -1.78
CA ALA A 21 -6.97 1.00 -3.02
C ALA A 21 -6.46 0.22 -4.26
N LYS A 22 -5.22 -0.26 -4.22
CA LYS A 22 -4.66 -1.09 -5.31
C LYS A 22 -5.37 -2.44 -5.42
N ALA A 23 -5.65 -3.10 -4.30
CA ALA A 23 -6.42 -4.34 -4.29
C ALA A 23 -7.83 -4.14 -4.87
N LEU A 24 -8.50 -3.05 -4.48
CA LEU A 24 -9.79 -2.68 -5.06
C LEU A 24 -9.70 -2.42 -6.57
N CYS A 25 -8.69 -1.69 -7.06
CA CYS A 25 -8.51 -1.50 -8.50
C CYS A 25 -8.38 -2.84 -9.24
N LEU A 26 -7.62 -3.80 -8.69
CA LEU A 26 -7.47 -5.14 -9.25
C LEU A 26 -8.79 -5.93 -9.28
N GLU A 27 -9.63 -5.82 -8.23
CA GLU A 27 -10.98 -6.43 -8.22
C GLU A 27 -11.84 -5.96 -9.40
N TYR A 28 -11.62 -4.74 -9.88
CA TYR A 28 -12.34 -4.14 -11.00
C TYR A 28 -11.57 -4.24 -12.34
N GLY A 29 -10.47 -4.99 -12.38
CA GLY A 29 -9.68 -5.18 -13.61
C GLY A 29 -8.85 -3.96 -14.02
N ILE A 30 -8.67 -2.98 -13.13
CA ILE A 30 -7.81 -1.82 -13.36
C ILE A 30 -6.37 -2.20 -12.99
N PRO A 31 -5.42 -2.17 -13.95
CA PRO A 31 -4.05 -2.56 -13.67
C PRO A 31 -3.37 -1.58 -12.71
N VAL A 32 -2.56 -2.12 -11.80
CA VAL A 32 -1.77 -1.36 -10.82
C VAL A 32 -0.32 -1.86 -10.81
N THR A 33 0.58 -1.08 -10.20
CA THR A 33 1.96 -1.53 -9.97
C THR A 33 2.00 -2.72 -9.02
N LYS A 34 2.88 -3.69 -9.27
CA LYS A 34 3.16 -4.79 -8.33
C LYS A 34 3.48 -4.21 -6.95
N PHE A 35 2.90 -4.77 -5.89
CA PHE A 35 3.10 -4.29 -4.54
C PHE A 35 2.99 -5.43 -3.52
N LYS A 36 3.67 -5.25 -2.39
CA LYS A 36 3.53 -6.07 -1.18
C LYS A 36 3.62 -5.16 0.04
N VAL A 37 2.97 -5.56 1.14
CA VAL A 37 3.06 -4.86 2.43
C VAL A 37 4.03 -5.65 3.31
N ALA A 38 5.10 -5.01 3.74
CA ALA A 38 6.09 -5.60 4.66
C ALA A 38 5.85 -5.09 6.08
N SER A 39 6.02 -5.98 7.06
CA SER A 39 5.97 -5.67 8.50
C SER A 39 7.35 -5.72 9.16
N SER A 40 8.40 -6.07 8.42
CA SER A 40 9.79 -6.00 8.87
C SER A 40 10.75 -5.60 7.74
N ALA A 41 12.00 -5.28 8.10
CA ALA A 41 13.04 -4.96 7.12
C ALA A 41 13.38 -6.19 6.25
N GLU A 42 13.42 -7.38 6.85
CA GLU A 42 13.69 -8.64 6.17
C GLU A 42 12.62 -8.96 5.13
N GLU A 43 11.34 -8.75 5.47
CA GLU A 43 10.24 -8.89 4.51
C GLU A 43 10.34 -7.86 3.39
N ALA A 44 10.70 -6.61 3.70
CA ALA A 44 10.85 -5.57 2.69
C ALA A 44 11.94 -5.92 1.66
N VAL A 45 13.09 -6.44 2.12
CA VAL A 45 14.18 -6.92 1.24
C VAL A 45 13.69 -8.08 0.37
N LYS A 46 13.11 -9.11 0.98
CA LYS A 46 12.58 -10.27 0.25
C LYS A 46 11.55 -9.85 -0.81
N PHE A 47 10.63 -8.96 -0.48
CA PHE A 47 9.61 -8.51 -1.43
C PHE A 47 10.18 -7.64 -2.53
N ALA A 48 11.24 -6.85 -2.27
CA ALA A 48 11.93 -6.11 -3.29
C ALA A 48 12.58 -7.03 -4.34
N GLU A 49 13.22 -8.12 -3.90
CA GLU A 49 13.81 -9.13 -4.78
C GLU A 49 12.76 -9.84 -5.64
N GLU A 50 11.61 -10.18 -5.04
CA GLU A 50 10.50 -10.83 -5.76
C GLU A 50 9.80 -9.90 -6.77
N ILE A 51 9.69 -8.61 -6.45
CA ILE A 51 9.09 -7.61 -7.35
C ILE A 51 10.05 -7.28 -8.51
N GLY A 52 11.35 -7.21 -8.22
CA GLY A 52 12.40 -6.77 -9.12
C GLY A 52 12.68 -5.27 -9.00
N TYR A 53 13.94 -4.89 -9.18
CA TYR A 53 14.41 -3.50 -9.05
C TYR A 53 14.25 -2.68 -10.33
N PRO A 54 14.14 -1.34 -10.23
CA PRO A 54 14.09 -0.53 -8.99
C PRO A 54 12.74 -0.62 -8.26
N VAL A 55 12.74 -0.36 -6.95
CA VAL A 55 11.53 -0.38 -6.10
C VAL A 55 11.36 0.92 -5.32
N VAL A 56 10.13 1.17 -4.88
CA VAL A 56 9.76 2.30 -4.01
C VAL A 56 9.24 1.76 -2.69
N LEU A 57 9.77 2.27 -1.57
CA LEU A 57 9.25 1.97 -0.24
C LEU A 57 8.36 3.12 0.24
N LYS A 58 7.17 2.79 0.76
CA LYS A 58 6.23 3.77 1.30
C LYS A 58 5.68 3.31 2.64
N ILE A 59 5.56 4.24 3.58
CA ILE A 59 4.89 3.98 4.85
C ILE A 59 3.41 3.64 4.63
N VAL A 60 2.90 2.69 5.40
CA VAL A 60 1.48 2.35 5.46
C VAL A 60 1.00 2.67 6.87
N SER A 61 0.32 3.80 7.03
CA SER A 61 -0.29 4.20 8.30
C SER A 61 -1.56 5.00 8.04
N PRO A 62 -2.66 4.75 8.78
CA PRO A 62 -3.86 5.60 8.71
C PRO A 62 -3.59 7.03 9.19
N ASP A 63 -2.57 7.25 10.03
CA ASP A 63 -2.22 8.58 10.55
C ASP A 63 -1.36 9.38 9.56
N VAL A 64 -0.85 8.74 8.51
CA VAL A 64 0.06 9.35 7.51
C VAL A 64 -0.54 9.21 6.12
N ILE A 65 -1.47 10.11 5.80
CA ILE A 65 -2.09 10.17 4.48
C ILE A 65 -1.11 10.76 3.45
N HIS A 66 -0.51 11.91 3.79
CA HIS A 66 0.49 12.57 2.95
C HIS A 66 1.90 12.06 3.28
N LYS A 67 2.21 10.88 2.74
CA LYS A 67 3.46 10.14 3.03
C LYS A 67 4.72 10.93 2.69
N PHE A 68 4.70 11.71 1.61
CA PHE A 68 5.88 12.46 1.17
C PHE A 68 6.29 13.54 2.20
N ASP A 69 5.31 14.21 2.80
CA ASP A 69 5.52 15.33 3.72
C ASP A 69 6.26 14.91 5.00
N VAL A 70 6.22 13.62 5.34
CA VAL A 70 6.90 13.05 6.51
C VAL A 70 8.15 12.23 6.13
N GLY A 71 8.60 12.29 4.88
CA GLY A 71 9.70 11.43 4.39
C GLY A 71 9.34 9.95 4.30
N GLY A 72 8.04 9.62 4.33
CA GLY A 72 7.50 8.26 4.27
C GLY A 72 7.45 7.67 2.86
N VAL A 73 8.19 8.26 1.91
CA VAL A 73 8.40 7.74 0.55
C VAL A 73 9.89 7.75 0.26
N ILE A 74 10.46 6.57 0.04
CA ILE A 74 11.87 6.40 -0.31
C ILE A 74 11.96 5.83 -1.72
N LEU A 75 12.78 6.49 -2.55
CA LEU A 75 13.13 6.09 -3.90
C LEU A 75 14.57 5.56 -3.91
N ASN A 76 14.86 4.56 -4.75
CA ASN A 76 16.22 4.07 -5.01
C ASN A 76 16.39 3.82 -6.51
#